data_AF-A0A3C2AGP3-F1
#
_entry.id   AF-A0A3C2AGP3-F1
#
_cell.length_a   1.000
_cell.length_b   1.000
_cell.length_c   1.000
_cell.angle_alpha   90.00
_cell.angle_beta   90.00
_cell.angle_gamma   90.00
#
_symmetry.space_group_name_H-M   'P 1'
#
loop_
_entity.id
_entity.type
_entity.pdbx_description
1 polymer ?
#
loop_
_entity_poly.entity_id
_entity_poly.type
_entity_poly.pdbx_seq_one_letter_code
_entity_poly.pdbx_strand_id
1 'polypeptide(L)'
;MVQHSGLTQERWSSFSLLQQILMIGNEMNRAKRLFSPLDKTGLIFCYERVIYLTDLTVKSNPMRGLRKELLRWRDLVAEEYINLMSAEAIMPDINRHLKIFKSLLLLNSESAGQISYLIKY
;
A
#
# COMPACT_ATOMS: atom_id res chain seq x y z
N MET A 1 24.07 5.10 2.18
CA MET A 1 24.02 3.69 1.72
C MET A 1 22.59 3.36 1.38
N VAL A 2 22.27 3.17 0.10
CA VAL A 2 20.92 2.79 -0.34
C VAL A 2 20.85 1.27 -0.31
N GLN A 3 20.42 0.70 0.82
CA GLN A 3 20.29 -0.75 0.99
C GLN A 3 18.83 -1.18 0.80
N HIS A 4 18.29 -1.03 -0.41
CA HIS A 4 17.17 -1.84 -0.88
C HIS A 4 17.33 -2.00 -2.39
N SER A 5 17.66 -3.20 -2.85
CA SER A 5 17.55 -3.58 -4.26
C SER A 5 16.09 -3.46 -4.67
N GLY A 6 15.75 -2.33 -5.30
CA GLY A 6 14.42 -2.08 -5.84
C GLY A 6 14.02 -3.22 -6.77
N LEU A 7 12.75 -3.64 -6.70
CA LEU A 7 12.24 -4.66 -7.62
C LEU A 7 12.13 -4.02 -9.00
N THR A 8 12.78 -4.57 -10.01
CA THR A 8 12.70 -3.98 -11.36
C THR A 8 11.29 -4.13 -11.94
N GLN A 9 10.94 -3.25 -12.88
CA GLN A 9 9.64 -3.29 -13.55
C GLN A 9 9.42 -4.62 -14.27
N GLU A 10 10.47 -5.15 -14.91
CA GLU A 10 10.45 -6.42 -15.64
C GLU A 10 10.14 -7.58 -14.68
N ARG A 11 10.82 -7.63 -13.54
CA ARG A 11 10.57 -8.66 -12.53
C ARG A 11 9.19 -8.50 -11.89
N TRP A 12 8.72 -7.27 -11.69
CA TRP A 12 7.39 -7.03 -11.13
C TRP A 12 6.27 -7.51 -12.07
N SER A 13 6.48 -7.34 -13.37
CA SER A 13 5.48 -7.65 -14.40
C SER A 13 5.30 -9.16 -14.62
N SER A 14 6.17 -10.01 -14.08
CA SER A 14 6.00 -11.47 -14.13
C SER A 14 5.04 -12.01 -13.05
N PHE A 15 4.71 -11.21 -12.03
CA PHE A 15 3.71 -11.58 -11.03
C PHE A 15 2.30 -11.37 -11.56
N SER A 16 1.37 -12.24 -11.17
CA SER A 16 -0.05 -12.03 -11.44
C SER A 16 -0.57 -10.80 -10.70
N LEU A 17 -1.66 -10.21 -11.20
CA LEU A 17 -2.29 -9.07 -10.52
C LEU A 17 -2.63 -9.38 -9.06
N LEU A 18 -3.13 -10.59 -8.78
CA LEU A 18 -3.42 -11.02 -7.41
C LEU A 18 -2.15 -10.99 -6.55
N GLN A 19 -1.04 -11.54 -7.04
CA GLN A 19 0.23 -11.52 -6.32
C GLN A 19 0.71 -10.09 -6.06
N GLN A 20 0.63 -9.22 -7.07
CA GLN A 20 0.99 -7.80 -6.93
C GLN A 20 0.15 -7.11 -5.85
N ILE A 21 -1.17 -7.27 -5.88
CA ILE A 21 -2.09 -6.72 -4.87
C ILE A 21 -1.79 -7.26 -3.47
N LEU A 22 -1.56 -8.57 -3.32
CA LEU A 22 -1.25 -9.18 -2.02
C LEU A 22 0.11 -8.74 -1.49
N MET A 23 1.10 -8.52 -2.36
CA MET A 23 2.40 -7.99 -1.95
C MET A 23 2.31 -6.54 -1.48
N ILE A 24 1.52 -5.69 -2.14
CA ILE A 24 1.18 -4.35 -1.63
C ILE A 24 0.44 -4.48 -0.28
N GLY A 25 -0.52 -5.40 -0.20
CA GLY A 25 -1.28 -5.69 1.01
C GLY A 25 -0.42 -6.17 2.19
N ASN A 26 0.67 -6.89 1.93
CA ASN A 26 1.61 -7.31 2.97
C ASN A 26 2.29 -6.11 3.62
N GLU A 27 2.65 -5.09 2.85
CA GLU A 27 3.25 -3.85 3.38
C GLU A 27 2.21 -3.01 4.13
N MET A 28 0.95 -2.96 3.66
CA MET A 28 -0.15 -2.37 4.43
C MET A 28 -0.36 -3.10 5.77
N ASN A 29 -0.39 -4.43 5.76
CA ASN A 29 -0.53 -5.23 6.98
C ASN A 29 0.68 -5.09 7.92
N ARG A 30 1.88 -4.82 7.37
CA ARG A 30 3.07 -4.49 8.16
C ARG A 30 2.92 -3.11 8.81
N ALA A 31 2.52 -2.10 8.04
CA ALA A 31 2.27 -0.74 8.52
C ALA A 31 1.28 -0.73 9.69
N LYS A 32 0.22 -1.55 9.66
CA LYS A 32 -0.76 -1.72 10.75
C LYS A 32 -0.12 -1.92 12.15
N ARG A 33 1.05 -2.56 12.23
CA ARG A 33 1.76 -2.84 13.49
C ARG A 33 2.63 -1.67 13.98
N LEU A 34 2.72 -0.58 13.23
CA LEU A 34 3.66 0.53 13.43
C LEU A 34 2.95 1.85 13.73
N PHE A 35 1.70 1.80 14.20
CA PHE A 35 0.90 3.00 14.56
C PHE A 35 1.24 3.55 15.95
N SER A 36 2.27 3.00 16.61
CA SER A 36 2.87 3.60 17.81
C SER A 36 3.65 4.86 17.44
N PRO A 37 3.64 5.94 18.27
CA PRO A 37 4.46 7.12 18.03
C PRO A 37 5.98 6.84 17.93
N LEU A 38 6.47 5.74 18.52
CA LEU A 38 7.87 5.34 18.44
C LEU A 38 8.28 4.79 17.06
N ASP A 39 7.30 4.35 16.26
CA ASP A 39 7.53 3.63 15.01
C ASP A 39 7.35 4.50 13.75
N LYS A 40 7.27 5.82 13.91
CA LYS A 40 6.99 6.79 12.83
C LYS A 40 7.85 6.55 11.59
N THR A 41 9.17 6.40 11.75
CA THR A 41 10.10 6.15 10.64
C THR A 41 9.81 4.82 9.94
N GLY A 42 9.49 3.77 10.70
CA GLY A 42 9.12 2.48 10.13
C GLY A 42 7.81 2.53 9.34
N LEU A 43 6.83 3.28 9.85
CA LEU A 43 5.55 3.51 9.17
C LEU A 43 5.74 4.28 7.86
N ILE A 44 6.58 5.32 7.85
CA ILE A 44 6.99 6.07 6.65
C ILE A 44 7.57 5.11 5.60
N PHE A 45 8.53 4.27 5.96
CA PHE A 45 9.13 3.30 5.02
C PHE A 45 8.13 2.28 4.47
N CYS A 46 7.14 1.86 5.27
CA CYS A 46 6.08 1.00 4.76
C CYS A 46 5.24 1.72 3.71
N TYR A 47 4.87 2.98 3.94
CA TYR A 47 4.11 3.75 2.96
C TYR A 47 4.90 4.08 1.69
N GLU A 48 6.18 4.43 1.80
CA GLU A 48 7.06 4.58 0.62
C GLU A 48 7.07 3.29 -0.22
N ARG A 49 7.19 2.14 0.45
CA ARG A 49 7.18 0.83 -0.21
C ARG A 49 5.85 0.54 -0.88
N VAL A 50 4.73 0.83 -0.21
CA VAL A 50 3.38 0.69 -0.78
C VAL A 50 3.21 1.53 -2.04
N ILE A 51 3.59 2.81 -1.99
CA ILE A 51 3.51 3.72 -3.14
C ILE A 51 4.37 3.18 -4.29
N TYR A 52 5.60 2.79 -4.01
CA TYR A 52 6.51 2.22 -5.01
C TYR A 52 5.95 0.98 -5.72
N LEU A 53 5.45 0.00 -4.96
CA LEU A 53 4.86 -1.23 -5.53
C LEU A 53 3.57 -0.94 -6.31
N THR A 54 2.81 0.05 -5.87
CA THR A 54 1.61 0.51 -6.58
C THR A 54 1.98 1.15 -7.92
N ASP A 55 3.02 1.97 -7.95
CA ASP A 55 3.52 2.59 -9.18
C ASP A 55 4.04 1.54 -10.17
N LEU A 56 4.75 0.51 -9.68
CA LEU A 56 5.15 -0.63 -10.52
C LEU A 56 3.92 -1.39 -11.08
N THR A 57 2.88 -1.57 -10.26
CA THR A 57 1.63 -2.24 -10.66
C THR A 57 0.90 -1.44 -11.74
N VAL A 58 0.76 -0.13 -11.56
CA VAL A 58 0.18 0.79 -12.54
C VAL A 58 0.92 0.72 -13.87
N LYS A 59 2.26 0.70 -13.84
CA LYS A 59 3.11 0.60 -15.05
C LYS A 59 3.02 -0.77 -15.74
N SER A 60 2.92 -1.85 -14.97
CA SER A 60 2.85 -3.22 -15.51
C SER A 60 1.48 -3.61 -16.06
N ASN A 61 0.40 -2.92 -15.64
CA ASN A 61 -0.95 -3.38 -15.93
C ASN A 61 -1.54 -2.72 -17.19
N PRO A 62 -1.97 -3.50 -18.20
CA PRO A 62 -2.53 -2.94 -19.43
C PRO A 62 -3.95 -2.39 -19.27
N MET A 63 -4.71 -2.80 -18.25
CA MET A 63 -6.13 -2.48 -18.10
C MET A 63 -6.34 -1.04 -17.61
N ARG A 64 -6.88 -0.18 -18.49
CA ARG A 64 -7.11 1.24 -18.20
C ARG A 64 -8.00 1.48 -16.98
N GLY A 65 -9.06 0.68 -16.80
CA GLY A 65 -9.99 0.81 -15.66
C GLY A 65 -9.27 0.59 -14.33
N LEU A 66 -8.60 -0.55 -14.18
CA LEU A 66 -7.84 -0.87 -12.98
C LEU A 66 -6.72 0.14 -12.70
N ARG A 67 -5.98 0.59 -13.72
CA ARG A 67 -4.95 1.64 -13.53
C ARG A 67 -5.52 2.91 -12.90
N LYS A 68 -6.71 3.35 -13.32
CA LYS A 68 -7.37 4.52 -12.74
C LYS A 68 -7.71 4.30 -11.27
N GLU A 69 -8.25 3.14 -10.92
CA GLU A 69 -8.58 2.84 -9.52
C GLU A 69 -7.32 2.69 -8.66
N LEU A 70 -6.24 2.10 -9.18
CA LEU A 70 -4.95 2.05 -8.49
C LEU A 70 -4.35 3.44 -8.27
N LEU A 71 -4.46 4.36 -9.23
CA LEU A 71 -4.01 5.74 -9.06
C LEU A 71 -4.84 6.49 -8.02
N ARG A 72 -6.17 6.35 -8.05
CA ARG A 72 -7.05 6.91 -7.00
C ARG A 72 -6.73 6.34 -5.63
N TRP A 73 -6.49 5.03 -5.55
CA TRP A 73 -6.12 4.37 -4.32
C TRP A 73 -4.74 4.83 -3.80
N ARG A 74 -3.77 5.00 -4.71
CA ARG A 74 -2.44 5.54 -4.41
C ARG A 74 -2.54 6.94 -3.81
N ASP A 75 -3.43 7.80 -4.29
CA ASP A 75 -3.61 9.14 -3.76
C ASP A 75 -4.07 9.10 -2.29
N LEU A 76 -4.92 8.15 -1.90
CA LEU A 76 -5.31 7.95 -0.49
C LEU A 76 -4.10 7.59 0.38
N VAL A 77 -3.21 6.71 -0.11
CA VAL A 77 -1.98 6.33 0.60
C VAL A 77 -0.99 7.50 0.65
N ALA A 78 -0.88 8.26 -0.43
CA ALA A 78 0.01 9.42 -0.51
C ALA A 78 -0.40 10.50 0.49
N GLU A 79 -1.70 10.70 0.71
CA GLU A 79 -2.20 11.60 1.76
C GLU A 79 -1.72 11.17 3.15
N GLU A 80 -1.82 9.87 3.51
CA GLU A 80 -1.29 9.35 4.78
C GLU A 80 0.23 9.57 4.91
N TYR A 81 0.96 9.32 3.83
CA TYR A 81 2.41 9.54 3.78
C TYR A 81 2.77 11.02 4.02
N ILE A 82 2.10 11.95 3.34
CA ILE A 82 2.32 13.39 3.49
C ILE A 82 1.97 13.85 4.91
N ASN A 83 0.86 13.38 5.47
CA ASN A 83 0.45 13.70 6.83
C ASN A 83 1.50 13.26 7.86
N LEU A 84 2.09 12.07 7.69
CA LEU A 84 3.19 11.60 8.54
C LEU A 84 4.45 12.46 8.44
N MET A 85 4.75 12.98 7.25
CA MET A 85 5.93 13.82 7.01
C MET A 85 5.75 15.27 7.51
N SER A 86 4.53 15.71 7.77
CA SER A 86 4.25 17.07 8.23
C SER A 86 4.84 17.35 9.63
N ALA A 87 5.24 18.61 9.87
CA ALA A 87 5.77 19.06 11.15
C ALA A 87 4.71 19.05 12.27
N GLU A 88 3.44 19.18 11.88
CA GLU A 88 2.25 19.15 12.75
C GLU A 88 1.61 17.75 12.77
N ALA A 89 2.41 16.70 12.54
CA ALA A 89 1.93 15.34 12.33
C ALA A 89 0.88 14.93 13.38
N ILE A 90 -0.36 14.86 12.91
CA ILE A 90 -1.47 14.26 13.63
C ILE A 90 -1.12 12.79 13.85
N MET A 91 -1.47 12.26 15.03
CA MET A 91 -1.35 10.81 15.28
C MET A 91 -2.00 10.03 14.12
N PRO A 92 -1.30 9.05 13.53
CA PRO A 92 -1.84 8.32 12.40
C PRO A 92 -3.12 7.57 12.80
N ASP A 93 -4.16 7.70 11.99
CA ASP A 93 -5.46 7.07 12.25
C ASP A 93 -5.49 5.63 11.70
N ILE A 94 -5.43 4.67 12.62
CA ILE A 94 -5.49 3.25 12.28
C ILE A 94 -6.77 2.87 11.53
N ASN A 95 -7.91 3.50 11.85
CA ASN A 95 -9.17 3.20 11.18
C ASN A 95 -9.17 3.67 9.73
N ARG A 96 -8.57 4.83 9.47
CA ARG A 96 -8.36 5.34 8.11
C ARG A 96 -7.44 4.41 7.32
N HIS A 97 -6.33 4.00 7.91
CA HIS A 97 -5.43 3.01 7.31
C HIS A 97 -6.16 1.69 6.95
N LEU A 98 -6.96 1.14 7.87
CA LEU A 98 -7.72 -0.08 7.62
C LEU A 98 -8.76 0.09 6.51
N LYS A 99 -9.39 1.26 6.37
CA LYS A 99 -10.31 1.56 5.26
C LYS A 99 -9.57 1.60 3.92
N ILE A 100 -8.39 2.22 3.87
CA ILE A 100 -7.53 2.26 2.67
C ILE A 100 -7.04 0.84 2.33
N PHE A 101 -6.63 0.07 3.34
CA PHE A 101 -6.19 -1.31 3.11
C PHE A 101 -7.34 -2.18 2.60
N LYS A 102 -8.54 -2.05 3.16
CA LYS A 102 -9.73 -2.74 2.66
C LYS A 102 -10.03 -2.39 1.21
N SER A 103 -9.94 -1.12 0.81
CA SER A 103 -10.24 -0.72 -0.57
C SER A 103 -9.25 -1.28 -1.59
N LEU A 104 -7.97 -1.47 -1.23
CA LEU A 104 -7.00 -2.19 -2.06
C LEU A 104 -7.47 -3.61 -2.37
N LEU A 105 -7.88 -4.34 -1.32
CA LEU A 105 -8.28 -5.74 -1.43
C LEU A 105 -9.55 -5.90 -2.26
N LEU A 106 -10.40 -4.87 -2.33
CA LEU A 106 -11.61 -4.86 -3.16
C LEU A 106 -11.34 -4.64 -4.66
N LEU A 107 -10.11 -4.26 -5.07
CA LEU A 107 -9.76 -4.09 -6.49
C LEU A 107 -9.69 -5.40 -7.28
N ASN A 108 -9.65 -6.54 -6.59
CA ASN A 108 -9.69 -7.87 -7.19
C ASN A 108 -10.54 -8.80 -6.31
N SER A 109 -11.41 -9.60 -6.95
CA SER A 109 -12.36 -10.46 -6.25
C SER A 109 -11.69 -11.54 -5.39
N GLU A 110 -10.56 -12.08 -5.84
CA GLU A 110 -9.80 -13.10 -5.10
C GLU A 110 -9.10 -12.47 -3.87
N SER A 111 -8.52 -11.27 -4.00
CA SER A 111 -7.94 -10.57 -2.85
C SER A 111 -9.00 -10.12 -1.83
N ALA A 112 -10.23 -9.84 -2.27
CA ALA A 112 -11.33 -9.46 -1.38
C ALA A 112 -11.65 -10.56 -0.36
N GLY A 113 -11.43 -11.83 -0.71
CA GLY A 113 -11.57 -12.96 0.20
C GLY A 113 -10.61 -12.91 1.41
N GLN A 114 -9.55 -12.09 1.37
CA GLN A 114 -8.61 -11.94 2.47
C GLN A 114 -9.07 -10.95 3.54
N ILE A 115 -10.11 -10.14 3.28
CA ILE A 115 -10.56 -9.06 4.16
C ILE A 115 -10.90 -9.57 5.58
N SER A 116 -11.61 -10.69 5.70
CA SER A 116 -12.01 -11.28 6.98
C SER A 116 -10.83 -11.71 7.86
N TYR A 117 -9.66 -11.95 7.27
CA TYR A 117 -8.47 -12.38 7.98
C TYR A 117 -7.55 -11.20 8.33
N LEU A 118 -7.49 -10.19 7.45
CA LEU A 118 -6.51 -9.10 7.53
C LEU A 118 -7.06 -7.83 8.18
N ILE A 119 -8.35 -7.55 8.03
CA ILE A 119 -9.03 -6.36 8.55
C ILE A 119 -9.94 -6.80 9.70
N LYS A 120 -9.55 -6.45 10.92
CA LYS A 120 -10.39 -6.60 12.12
C LYS A 120 -10.63 -5.22 12.70
N TYR A 121 -11.89 -4.92 12.96
CA TYR A 121 -12.33 -3.68 13.62
C TYR A 121 -12.42 -3.91 15.12
#